data_AF-A0AAE3PGC9-F1
#
_entry.id   AF-A0AAE3PGC9-F1
#
_cell.length_a   1.000
_cell.length_b   1.000
_cell.length_c   1.000
_cell.angle_alpha   90.00
_cell.angle_beta   90.00
_cell.angle_gamma   90.00
#
_symmetry.space_group_name_H-M   'P 1'
#
loop_
_entity.id
_entity.type
_entity.pdbx_description
1 polymer ?
#
loop_
_entity_poly.entity_id
_entity_poly.type
_entity_poly.pdbx_seq_one_letter_code
_entity_poly.pdbx_strand_id
1 'polypeptide(L)'
;MLLVVTYSRAARRTLRNVCRAHEDSVVTRFGRAALFEPTAFAALQALRLREKHGVDVEVRLTRTFNEFDDVEGDVRKAAAAYESREQPSTPYAKFASGTDHPDPESLRAREL
;
A
#
# COMPACT_ATOMS: atom_id res chain seq x y z
N MET A 1 -9.82 2.57 -5.13
CA MET A 1 -9.86 1.10 -4.96
C MET A 1 -10.32 0.77 -3.55
N LEU A 2 -10.88 -0.42 -3.33
CA LEU A 2 -11.22 -0.90 -1.99
C LEU A 2 -10.14 -1.87 -1.52
N LEU A 3 -9.37 -1.48 -0.51
CA LEU A 3 -8.42 -2.38 0.15
C LEU A 3 -9.15 -3.18 1.23
N VAL A 4 -9.13 -4.50 1.09
CA VAL A 4 -9.66 -5.44 2.08
C VAL A 4 -8.50 -6.22 2.69
N VAL A 5 -8.31 -6.11 4.00
CA VAL A 5 -7.26 -6.83 4.76
C VAL A 5 -7.90 -7.81 5.72
N THR A 6 -7.35 -9.02 5.82
CA THR A 6 -7.84 -10.07 6.73
C THR A 6 -6.78 -10.48 7.75
N TYR A 7 -7.18 -10.54 9.02
CA TYR A 7 -6.29 -10.82 10.15
C TYR A 7 -6.37 -12.27 10.64
N SER A 8 -7.50 -12.96 10.44
CA SER A 8 -7.64 -14.38 10.80
C SER A 8 -7.57 -15.33 9.61
N ARG A 9 -7.25 -16.60 9.89
CA ARG A 9 -7.22 -17.67 8.88
C ARG A 9 -8.61 -17.88 8.25
N ALA A 10 -9.68 -17.74 9.04
CA ALA A 10 -11.05 -17.90 8.59
C ALA A 10 -11.49 -16.77 7.63
N ALA A 11 -11.17 -15.52 7.99
CA ALA A 11 -11.40 -14.36 7.14
C ALA A 11 -10.62 -14.48 5.82
N ARG A 12 -9.32 -14.84 5.88
CA ARG A 12 -8.49 -15.03 4.68
C ARG A 12 -9.02 -16.10 3.73
N ARG A 13 -9.50 -17.23 4.27
CA ARG A 13 -10.12 -18.29 3.45
C ARG A 13 -11.37 -17.76 2.75
N THR A 14 -12.18 -16.95 3.44
CA THR A 14 -13.38 -16.36 2.85
C THR A 14 -13.03 -15.31 1.78
N LEU A 15 -12.04 -14.44 2.04
CA LEU A 15 -11.54 -13.48 1.05
C LEU A 15 -11.06 -14.20 -0.21
N ARG A 16 -10.27 -15.27 -0.08
CA ARG A 16 -9.82 -16.09 -1.22
C ARG A 16 -10.99 -16.61 -2.06
N ASN A 17 -12.05 -17.09 -1.40
CA ASN A 17 -13.22 -17.59 -2.09
C ASN A 17 -13.98 -16.48 -2.82
N VAL A 18 -14.16 -15.32 -2.18
CA VAL A 18 -14.75 -14.13 -2.81
C VAL A 18 -13.96 -13.73 -4.05
N CYS A 19 -12.63 -13.64 -3.94
CA CYS A 19 -11.80 -13.26 -5.08
C CYS A 19 -11.90 -14.26 -6.24
N ARG A 20 -12.00 -15.57 -5.97
CA ARG A 20 -12.16 -16.60 -7.02
C ARG A 20 -13.53 -16.57 -7.67
N ALA A 21 -14.57 -16.20 -6.93
CA ALA A 21 -15.94 -16.17 -7.44
C ALA A 21 -16.23 -14.90 -8.27
N HIS A 22 -15.45 -13.82 -8.06
CA HIS A 22 -15.69 -12.50 -8.65
C HIS A 22 -14.38 -11.88 -9.13
N GLU A 23 -13.64 -12.62 -9.97
CA GLU A 23 -12.32 -12.20 -10.45
C GLU A 23 -12.37 -10.83 -11.15
N ASP A 24 -13.45 -10.54 -11.87
CA ASP A 24 -13.66 -9.25 -12.56
C ASP A 24 -13.75 -8.05 -11.61
N SER A 25 -14.06 -8.26 -10.33
CA SER A 25 -14.09 -7.19 -9.32
C SER A 25 -12.75 -7.02 -8.59
N VAL A 26 -11.76 -7.86 -8.86
CA VAL A 26 -10.47 -7.90 -8.16
C VAL A 26 -9.38 -7.27 -9.02
N VAL A 27 -8.83 -6.15 -8.55
CA VAL A 27 -7.69 -5.49 -9.18
C VAL A 27 -6.40 -6.28 -8.92
N THR A 28 -6.14 -6.68 -7.66
CA THR A 28 -4.96 -7.49 -7.32
C THR A 28 -5.09 -8.18 -5.95
N ARG A 29 -4.21 -9.15 -5.66
CA ARG A 29 -4.22 -10.00 -4.47
C ARG A 29 -2.85 -10.05 -3.78
N PHE A 30 -2.83 -9.91 -2.46
CA PHE A 30 -1.63 -9.87 -1.60
C PHE A 30 -1.63 -10.96 -0.52
N GLY A 31 -2.20 -12.13 -0.82
CA GLY A 31 -2.30 -13.25 0.12
C GLY A 31 -3.33 -13.02 1.23
N ARG A 32 -3.07 -12.10 2.16
CA ARG A 32 -4.00 -11.72 3.25
C ARG A 32 -4.86 -10.49 2.94
N ALA A 33 -4.55 -9.78 1.87
CA ALA A 33 -5.29 -8.62 1.42
C ALA A 33 -5.62 -8.72 -0.07
N ALA A 34 -6.59 -7.93 -0.52
CA ALA A 34 -6.92 -7.75 -1.93
C ALA A 34 -7.37 -6.32 -2.18
N LEU A 35 -7.13 -5.82 -3.40
CA LEU A 35 -7.70 -4.58 -3.90
C LEU A 35 -8.85 -4.92 -4.82
N PHE A 36 -10.03 -4.37 -4.53
CA PHE A 36 -11.19 -4.46 -5.41
C PHE A 36 -11.40 -3.14 -6.15
N GLU A 37 -12.06 -3.25 -7.30
CA GLU A 37 -12.60 -2.08 -7.98
C GLU A 37 -13.58 -1.33 -7.06
N PRO A 38 -13.66 0.01 -7.12
CA PRO A 38 -14.56 0.78 -6.26
C PRO A 38 -16.01 0.76 -6.77
N THR A 39 -16.55 -0.43 -7.08
CA THR A 39 -17.94 -0.61 -7.50
C THR A 39 -18.84 -0.94 -6.32
N ALA A 40 -20.15 -0.67 -6.45
CA ALA A 40 -21.12 -1.03 -5.43
C ALA A 40 -21.14 -2.55 -5.13
N PHE A 41 -20.91 -3.38 -6.15
CA PHE A 41 -20.83 -4.82 -5.99
C PHE A 41 -19.59 -5.25 -5.18
N ALA A 42 -18.42 -4.71 -5.50
CA ALA A 42 -17.21 -4.94 -4.71
C ALA A 42 -17.36 -4.47 -3.26
N ALA A 43 -18.01 -3.32 -3.04
CA ALA A 43 -18.33 -2.81 -1.71
C ALA A 43 -19.24 -3.78 -0.94
N LEU A 44 -20.29 -4.30 -1.57
CA LEU A 44 -21.16 -5.32 -0.97
C LEU A 44 -20.35 -6.55 -0.53
N GLN A 45 -19.45 -7.04 -1.37
CA GLN A 45 -18.64 -8.22 -1.06
C GLN A 45 -17.66 -7.97 0.09
N ALA A 46 -17.02 -6.79 0.12
CA ALA A 46 -16.15 -6.38 1.21
C ALA A 46 -16.90 -6.22 2.54
N LEU A 47 -18.09 -5.58 2.51
CA LEU A 47 -18.93 -5.40 3.68
C LEU A 47 -19.47 -6.73 4.20
N ARG A 48 -19.93 -7.64 3.34
CA ARG A 48 -20.33 -9.00 3.75
C ARG A 48 -19.19 -9.76 4.43
N LEU A 49 -17.96 -9.58 3.96
CA LEU A 49 -16.79 -10.18 4.61
C LEU A 49 -16.60 -9.59 6.01
N ARG A 50 -16.72 -8.27 6.16
CA ARG A 50 -16.62 -7.57 7.45
C ARG A 50 -17.75 -7.96 8.41
N GLU A 51 -18.99 -8.01 7.96
CA GLU A 51 -20.12 -8.47 8.78
C GLU A 51 -19.93 -9.90 9.28
N LYS A 52 -19.35 -10.78 8.44
CA LYS A 52 -19.12 -12.19 8.80
C LYS A 52 -17.99 -12.40 9.81
N HIS A 53 -16.95 -11.56 9.78
CA HIS A 53 -15.70 -11.79 10.53
C HIS A 53 -15.35 -10.64 11.50
N GLY A 54 -16.15 -9.58 11.55
CA GLY A 54 -15.99 -8.45 12.43
C GLY A 54 -14.62 -7.77 12.29
N VAL A 55 -13.93 -7.62 13.42
CA VAL A 55 -12.62 -6.95 13.54
C VAL A 55 -11.48 -7.69 12.83
N ASP A 56 -11.70 -8.94 12.40
CA ASP A 56 -10.73 -9.67 11.58
C ASP A 56 -10.66 -9.17 10.13
N VAL A 57 -11.50 -8.19 9.75
CA VAL A 57 -11.55 -7.61 8.41
C VAL A 57 -11.53 -6.10 8.48
N GLU A 58 -10.59 -5.52 7.77
CA GLU A 58 -10.50 -4.08 7.56
C GLU A 58 -10.79 -3.74 6.11
N VAL A 59 -11.60 -2.71 5.89
CA VAL A 59 -11.95 -2.20 4.56
C VAL A 59 -11.61 -0.72 4.51
N ARG A 60 -10.79 -0.31 3.54
CA ARG A 60 -10.46 1.09 3.28
C ARG A 60 -10.75 1.46 1.84
N LEU A 61 -11.28 2.66 1.62
CA LEU A 61 -11.24 3.30 0.31
C LEU A 61 -9.86 3.94 0.14
N THR A 62 -9.12 3.51 -0.89
CA THR A 62 -7.76 3.98 -1.17
C THR A 62 -7.69 4.63 -2.55
N ARG A 63 -6.78 5.60 -2.68
CA ARG A 63 -6.32 6.12 -3.97
C ARG A 63 -4.96 5.52 -4.32
N THR A 64 -4.65 5.46 -5.60
CA THR A 64 -3.30 5.07 -6.06
C THR A 64 -2.32 6.16 -5.64
N PHE A 65 -1.12 5.76 -5.24
CA PHE A 65 0.00 6.66 -5.02
C PHE A 65 0.67 6.96 -6.38
N ASN A 66 0.73 8.22 -6.77
CA ASN A 66 1.42 8.69 -7.96
C ASN A 66 2.65 9.49 -7.54
N GLU A 67 3.84 8.94 -7.73
CA GLU A 67 5.09 9.58 -7.31
C GLU A 67 5.39 10.92 -8.02
N PHE A 68 4.76 11.20 -9.15
CA PHE A 68 4.95 12.49 -9.85
C PHE A 68 4.01 13.59 -9.35
N ASP A 69 2.87 13.21 -8.79
CA ASP A 69 1.86 14.15 -8.29
C ASP A 69 1.90 14.29 -6.76
N ASP A 70 2.18 13.18 -6.04
CA ASP A 70 2.05 13.07 -4.59
C ASP A 70 3.37 13.36 -3.84
N VAL A 71 4.51 13.46 -4.52
CA VAL A 71 5.78 13.76 -3.86
C VAL A 71 6.63 14.76 -4.63
N GLU A 72 7.33 15.58 -3.86
CA GLU A 72 8.33 16.50 -4.38
C GLU A 72 9.46 15.74 -5.11
N GLY A 73 10.00 16.38 -6.14
CA GLY A 73 10.98 15.73 -7.02
C GLY A 73 12.32 15.43 -6.36
N ASP A 74 12.68 16.14 -5.29
CA ASP A 74 13.89 15.90 -4.49
C ASP A 74 13.84 14.53 -3.81
N VAL A 75 12.67 14.11 -3.29
CA VAL A 75 12.44 12.79 -2.69
C VAL A 75 12.71 11.69 -3.72
N ARG A 76 12.14 11.82 -4.93
CA ARG A 76 12.35 10.85 -6.01
C ARG A 76 13.81 10.78 -6.46
N LYS A 77 14.46 11.93 -6.63
CA LYS A 77 15.88 11.99 -6.99
C LYS A 77 16.75 11.33 -5.92
N ALA A 78 16.45 11.58 -4.64
CA ALA A 78 17.18 10.99 -3.54
C ALA A 78 16.98 9.47 -3.45
N ALA A 79 15.76 8.98 -3.67
CA ALA A 79 15.48 7.54 -3.70
C ALA A 79 16.28 6.83 -4.82
N ALA A 80 16.27 7.41 -6.04
CA ALA A 80 17.03 6.87 -7.16
C ALA A 80 18.55 6.87 -6.88
N ALA A 81 19.10 8.00 -6.42
CA ALA A 81 20.52 8.12 -6.11
C ALA A 81 20.96 7.18 -4.98
N TYR A 82 20.12 7.03 -3.94
CA TYR A 82 20.39 6.14 -2.83
C TYR A 82 20.40 4.67 -3.25
N GLU A 83 19.46 4.23 -4.09
CA GLU A 83 19.47 2.84 -4.57
C GLU A 83 20.62 2.56 -5.55
N SER A 84 21.16 3.58 -6.21
CA SER A 84 22.38 3.46 -7.01
C SER A 84 23.70 3.63 -6.23
N ARG A 85 23.65 3.73 -4.88
CA ARG A 85 24.84 3.97 -4.06
C ARG A 85 25.89 2.86 -4.21
N GLU A 86 27.17 3.24 -4.17
CA GLU A 86 28.28 2.30 -4.33
C GLU A 86 28.36 1.23 -3.23
N GLN A 87 28.01 1.60 -1.99
CA GLN A 87 28.06 0.72 -0.83
C GLN A 87 26.64 0.40 -0.34
N PRO A 88 26.11 -0.81 -0.61
CA PRO A 88 24.75 -1.18 -0.21
C PRO A 88 24.50 -1.12 1.30
N SER A 89 25.55 -1.25 2.11
CA SER A 89 25.50 -1.17 3.57
C SER A 89 25.40 0.26 4.11
N THR A 90 25.66 1.30 3.29
CA THR A 90 25.59 2.69 3.73
C THR A 90 24.14 3.09 3.99
N PRO A 91 23.76 3.48 5.23
CA PRO A 91 22.41 3.94 5.54
C PRO A 91 22.12 5.31 4.92
N TYR A 92 20.83 5.57 4.62
CA TYR A 92 20.40 6.82 3.97
C TYR A 92 20.86 8.08 4.70
N ALA A 93 20.81 8.11 6.03
CA ALA A 93 21.28 9.27 6.80
C ALA A 93 22.75 9.63 6.53
N LYS A 94 23.62 8.61 6.39
CA LYS A 94 25.03 8.82 6.06
C LYS A 94 25.23 9.17 4.58
N PHE A 95 24.40 8.60 3.70
CA PHE A 95 24.43 8.90 2.28
C PHE A 95 24.01 10.34 1.98
N ALA A 96 22.92 10.82 2.61
CA ALA A 96 22.42 12.17 2.39
C ALA A 96 23.35 13.24 2.99
N SER A 97 24.06 12.90 4.07
CA SER A 97 25.04 13.78 4.70
C SER A 97 26.14 14.21 3.71
N GLY A 98 26.18 15.51 3.40
CA GLY A 98 27.15 16.07 2.45
C GLY A 98 26.71 15.99 0.99
N THR A 99 25.42 15.72 0.73
CA THR A 99 24.79 15.79 -0.59
C THR A 99 23.66 16.83 -0.58
N ASP A 100 23.13 17.16 -1.76
CA ASP A 100 21.94 18.01 -1.90
C ASP A 100 20.62 17.26 -1.64
N HIS A 101 20.67 16.00 -1.19
CA HIS A 101 19.49 15.22 -0.87
C HIS A 101 18.94 15.56 0.53
N PRO A 102 17.61 15.58 0.71
CA PRO A 102 17.00 15.89 1.98
C PRO A 102 17.40 14.87 3.05
N ASP A 103 17.71 15.36 4.25
CA ASP A 103 18.02 14.47 5.38
C ASP A 103 16.74 13.79 5.93
N PRO A 104 16.88 12.68 6.67
CA PRO A 104 15.73 11.95 7.20
C PRO A 104 14.82 12.74 8.15
N GLU A 105 15.33 13.74 8.87
CA GLU A 105 14.54 14.54 9.81
C GLU A 105 13.66 15.52 9.03
N SER A 106 14.22 16.20 8.03
CA SER A 106 13.48 17.01 7.07
C SER A 106 12.36 16.20 6.40
N LEU A 107 12.64 14.98 5.92
CA LEU A 107 11.62 14.14 5.27
C LEU A 107 10.46 13.76 6.20
N ARG A 108 10.74 13.47 7.49
CA ARG A 108 9.68 13.08 8.45
C ARG A 108 8.77 14.23 8.84
N ALA A 109 9.25 15.47 8.74
CA ALA A 109 8.49 16.67 9.07
C ALA A 109 7.54 17.11 7.95
N ARG A 110 7.68 16.56 6.74
CA ARG A 110 6.85 16.88 5.57
C ARG A 110 5.61 15.98 5.52
N GLU A 111 4.49 16.57 5.11
CA GLU A 111 3.26 15.83 4.82
C GLU A 111 3.26 15.29 3.38
N LEU A 112 2.44 14.26 3.14
CA LEU A 112 2.20 13.62 1.84
C LEU A 112 0.77 13.90 1.35
#